data_AF-A0A349J8M8-F1
#
_entry.id   AF-A0A349J8M8-F1
#
_cell.length_a   1.000
_cell.length_b   1.000
_cell.length_c   1.000
_cell.angle_alpha   90.00
_cell.angle_beta   90.00
_cell.angle_gamma   90.00
#
_symmetry.space_group_name_H-M   'P 1'
#
loop_
_entity.id
_entity.type
_entity.pdbx_description
1 polymer ?
#
loop_
_entity_poly.entity_id
_entity_poly.type
_entity_poly.pdbx_seq_one_letter_code
_entity_poly.pdbx_strand_id
1 'polypeptide(L)'
;MRVLGWSIVGWVAIVPLAIANGALRQAVLAPRLGIRTAQPISGILLMLAIAAVAWLLVRRLGPQRHRTWVLIGAGWLLATLAFEFGMGLVAGRSWPEMLAPYRFVD
;
A
#
# COMPACT_ATOMS: atom_id res chain seq x y z
N MET A 1 -21.34 -0.31 11.58
CA MET A 1 -20.14 -0.41 12.44
C MET A 1 -19.24 -1.59 12.08
N ARG A 2 -19.74 -2.82 11.91
CA ARG A 2 -18.91 -4.01 11.61
C ARG A 2 -18.02 -3.89 10.36
N VAL A 3 -18.54 -3.40 9.24
CA VAL A 3 -17.79 -3.26 7.97
C VAL A 3 -16.62 -2.29 8.10
N LEU A 4 -16.86 -1.11 8.67
CA LEU A 4 -15.83 -0.09 8.87
C LEU A 4 -14.70 -0.61 9.77
N GLY A 5 -15.03 -1.28 10.88
CA GLY A 5 -14.03 -1.84 11.78
C GLY A 5 -13.09 -2.84 11.10
N TRP A 6 -13.65 -3.80 10.35
CA TRP A 6 -12.84 -4.76 9.60
C TRP A 6 -12.06 -4.13 8.45
N SER A 7 -12.60 -3.08 7.81
CA SER A 7 -11.88 -2.31 6.80
C SER A 7 -10.66 -1.61 7.39
N ILE A 8 -10.78 -1.00 8.58
CA ILE A 8 -9.66 -0.38 9.28
C ILE A 8 -8.62 -1.44 9.67
N VAL A 9 -9.05 -2.60 10.20
CA VAL A 9 -8.16 -3.71 10.52
C VAL A 9 -7.38 -4.18 9.28
N GLY A 10 -8.05 -4.30 8.14
CA GLY A 10 -7.40 -4.66 6.87
C GLY A 10 -6.35 -3.62 6.45
N TRP A 11 -6.65 -2.33 6.55
CA TRP A 11 -5.69 -1.27 6.25
C TRP A 11 -4.49 -1.29 7.21
N VAL A 12 -4.73 -1.42 8.51
CA VAL A 12 -3.67 -1.51 9.52
C VAL A 12 -2.78 -2.73 9.28
N ALA A 13 -3.35 -3.86 8.82
CA ALA A 13 -2.58 -5.05 8.46
C ALA A 13 -1.69 -4.84 7.22
N ILE A 14 -2.08 -3.96 6.28
CA ILE A 14 -1.28 -3.62 5.10
C ILE A 14 -0.02 -2.83 5.48
N VAL A 15 -0.07 -1.98 6.51
CA VAL A 15 1.07 -1.15 6.93
C VAL A 15 2.35 -1.96 7.23
N PRO A 16 2.34 -2.97 8.13
CA PRO A 16 3.54 -3.79 8.38
C PRO A 16 3.95 -4.60 7.14
N LEU A 17 3.01 -5.05 6.30
CA LEU A 17 3.33 -5.72 5.04
C LEU A 17 4.09 -4.79 4.08
N ALA A 18 3.68 -3.53 3.99
CA ALA A 18 4.35 -2.52 3.17
C ALA A 18 5.76 -2.22 3.68
N ILE A 19 5.94 -2.08 5.00
CA ILE A 19 7.26 -1.88 5.63
C ILE A 19 8.16 -3.09 5.37
N ALA A 20 7.66 -4.30 5.62
CA ALA A 20 8.39 -5.54 5.39
C ALA A 20 8.78 -5.71 3.92
N ASN A 21 7.88 -5.38 2.98
CA ASN A 21 8.17 -5.39 1.56
C ASN A 21 9.24 -4.36 1.16
N GLY A 22 9.19 -3.16 1.74
CA GLY A 22 10.22 -2.14 1.55
C GLY A 22 11.59 -2.59 2.05
N ALA A 23 11.64 -3.23 3.22
CA ALA A 23 12.84 -3.82 3.78
C ALA A 23 13.37 -4.98 2.90
N LEU A 24 12.50 -5.89 2.47
CA LEU A 24 12.85 -6.99 1.56
C LEU A 24 13.44 -6.45 0.25
N ARG A 25 12.86 -5.38 -0.31
CA ARG A 25 13.38 -4.72 -1.51
C ARG A 25 14.80 -4.23 -1.32
N GLN A 26 15.06 -3.50 -0.24
CA GLN A 26 16.37 -2.88 0.04
C GLN A 26 17.42 -3.92 0.43
N ALA A 27 17.08 -4.88 1.29
CA ALA A 27 18.02 -5.82 1.88
C ALA A 27 18.30 -7.04 1.01
N VAL A 28 17.36 -7.45 0.15
CA VAL A 28 17.46 -8.72 -0.60
C VAL A 28 17.34 -8.52 -2.10
N LEU A 29 16.33 -7.80 -2.59
CA LEU A 29 16.10 -7.69 -4.03
C LEU A 29 17.10 -6.76 -4.70
N ALA A 30 17.32 -5.56 -4.16
CA ALA A 30 18.22 -4.58 -4.74
C ALA A 30 19.68 -5.05 -4.83
N PRO A 31 20.26 -5.72 -3.81
CA PRO A 31 21.62 -6.27 -3.91
C PRO A 31 21.78 -7.39 -4.94
N ARG A 32 20.70 -8.14 -5.24
CA ARG A 32 20.76 -9.28 -6.16
C ARG A 32 20.39 -8.94 -7.60
N LEU A 33 19.44 -8.00 -7.80
CA LEU A 33 18.82 -7.72 -9.09
C LEU A 33 19.04 -6.29 -9.57
N GLY A 34 19.64 -5.43 -8.74
CA GLY A 34 19.72 -3.99 -8.95
C GLY A 34 18.39 -3.29 -8.64
N ILE A 35 18.46 -2.01 -8.26
CA ILE A 35 17.28 -1.24 -7.81
C ILE A 35 16.21 -1.08 -8.90
N ARG A 36 16.62 -0.92 -10.16
CA ARG A 36 15.70 -0.74 -11.31
C ARG A 36 14.77 -1.94 -11.50
N THR A 37 15.27 -3.16 -11.28
CA THR A 37 14.50 -4.41 -11.40
C THR A 37 13.81 -4.77 -10.08
N ALA A 38 14.46 -4.48 -8.94
CA ALA A 38 13.89 -4.73 -7.61
C ALA A 38 12.61 -3.92 -7.36
N GLN A 39 12.54 -2.68 -7.88
CA GLN A 39 11.39 -1.79 -7.71
C GLN A 39 10.07 -2.38 -8.26
N PRO A 40 9.95 -2.75 -9.55
CA PRO A 40 8.71 -3.32 -10.08
C PRO A 40 8.37 -4.69 -9.46
N ILE A 41 9.38 -5.53 -9.18
CA ILE A 41 9.15 -6.83 -8.51
C ILE A 41 8.55 -6.63 -7.12
N SER A 42 9.13 -5.74 -6.32
CA SER A 42 8.61 -5.40 -4.99
C SER A 42 7.22 -4.77 -5.06
N GLY A 43 6.93 -3.99 -6.11
CA GLY A 43 5.59 -3.47 -6.39
C GLY A 43 4.56 -4.59 -6.61
N ILE A 44 4.90 -5.58 -7.45
CA ILE A 44 4.05 -6.75 -7.70
C ILE A 44 3.83 -7.55 -6.41
N LEU A 45 4.89 -7.79 -5.62
CA LEU A 45 4.78 -8.51 -4.36
C LEU A 45 3.83 -7.82 -3.38
N LEU A 46 3.94 -6.49 -3.24
CA LEU A 46 3.04 -5.73 -2.38
C LEU A 46 1.60 -5.73 -2.91
N MET A 47 1.42 -5.59 -4.22
CA MET A 47 0.10 -5.65 -4.86
C MET A 47 -0.60 -6.98 -4.58
N LEU A 48 0.12 -8.10 -4.68
CA LEU A 48 -0.40 -9.44 -4.35
C LEU A 48 -0.73 -9.56 -2.85
N ALA A 49 0.09 -9.01 -1.97
CA ALA A 49 -0.17 -9.00 -0.54
C ALA A 49 -1.44 -8.21 -0.19
N ILE A 50 -1.63 -7.01 -0.77
CA ILE A 50 -2.83 -6.19 -0.60
C ILE A 50 -4.05 -6.92 -1.16
N ALA A 51 -3.94 -7.56 -2.32
CA ALA A 51 -5.02 -8.37 -2.92
C ALA A 51 -5.41 -9.54 -2.01
N ALA A 52 -4.45 -10.21 -1.37
CA ALA A 52 -4.73 -11.27 -0.40
C ALA A 52 -5.48 -10.74 0.83
N VAL A 53 -5.08 -9.59 1.39
CA VAL A 53 -5.80 -8.93 2.49
C VAL A 53 -7.22 -8.55 2.08
N ALA A 54 -7.38 -7.96 0.89
CA ALA A 54 -8.69 -7.59 0.35
C ALA A 54 -9.59 -8.83 0.17
N TRP A 55 -9.05 -9.93 -0.35
CA TRP A 55 -9.79 -11.18 -0.51
C TRP A 55 -10.23 -11.79 0.83
N LEU A 56 -9.34 -11.81 1.83
CA LEU A 56 -9.70 -12.24 3.19
C LEU A 56 -10.78 -11.37 3.81
N LEU A 57 -10.71 -10.05 3.58
CA LEU A 57 -11.72 -9.11 4.05
C LEU A 57 -13.09 -9.36 3.40
N VAL A 58 -13.11 -9.57 2.08
CA VAL A 58 -14.34 -9.91 1.33
C VAL A 58 -14.93 -11.22 1.86
N ARG A 59 -14.11 -12.26 2.04
CA ARG A 59 -14.55 -13.53 2.64
C ARG A 59 -15.12 -13.35 4.05
N ARG A 60 -14.51 -12.49 4.87
CA ARG A 60 -14.92 -12.26 6.26
C ARG A 60 -16.24 -11.49 6.39
N LEU A 61 -16.46 -10.52 5.50
CA LEU A 61 -17.63 -9.63 5.53
C LEU A 61 -18.81 -10.14 4.71
N GLY A 62 -18.58 -11.11 3.81
CA GLY A 62 -19.61 -11.65 2.93
C GLY A 62 -20.08 -10.65 1.86
N PRO A 63 -21.16 -10.96 1.13
CA PRO A 63 -21.70 -10.09 0.09
C PRO A 63 -22.08 -8.72 0.66
N GLN A 64 -21.61 -7.65 0.01
CA GLN A 64 -21.97 -6.28 0.30
C GLN A 64 -22.39 -5.59 -1.00
N ARG A 65 -23.03 -4.42 -0.88
CA ARG A 65 -23.33 -3.57 -2.04
C ARG A 65 -22.03 -3.20 -2.76
N HIS A 66 -22.04 -3.15 -4.08
CA HIS A 66 -20.87 -2.76 -4.88
C HIS A 66 -20.26 -1.43 -4.42
N ARG A 67 -21.10 -0.43 -4.13
CA ARG A 67 -20.68 0.87 -3.59
C ARG A 67 -19.84 0.76 -2.30
N THR A 68 -20.12 -0.22 -1.45
CA THR A 68 -19.36 -0.43 -0.20
C THR A 68 -17.91 -0.80 -0.47
N TRP A 69 -17.66 -1.68 -1.45
CA TRP A 69 -16.30 -2.10 -1.80
C TRP A 69 -15.51 -0.97 -2.44
N VAL A 70 -16.15 -0.18 -3.31
CA VAL A 70 -15.53 1.00 -3.91
C VAL A 70 -15.12 2.01 -2.84
N LEU A 71 -15.99 2.29 -1.86
CA LEU A 71 -15.68 3.21 -0.76
C LEU A 71 -14.56 2.69 0.15
N ILE A 72 -14.51 1.38 0.41
CA ILE A 72 -13.41 0.76 1.17
C ILE A 72 -12.09 0.93 0.43
N GLY A 73 -12.04 0.61 -0.87
CA GLY A 73 -10.83 0.75 -1.68
C GLY A 73 -10.36 2.21 -1.77
N ALA A 74 -11.28 3.14 -2.03
CA ALA A 74 -10.96 4.56 -2.06
C ALA A 74 -10.48 5.08 -0.70
N GLY A 75 -11.11 4.64 0.40
CA GLY A 75 -10.67 4.97 1.76
C GLY A 75 -9.27 4.46 2.07
N TRP A 76 -8.96 3.22 1.68
CA TRP A 76 -7.62 2.65 1.82
C TRP A 76 -6.57 3.39 1.00
N LEU A 77 -6.89 3.77 -0.24
CA LEU A 77 -6.00 4.56 -1.08
C LEU A 77 -5.68 5.91 -0.44
N LEU A 78 -6.71 6.66 -0.03
CA LEU A 78 -6.54 7.96 0.62
C LEU A 78 -5.75 7.85 1.93
N ALA A 79 -6.04 6.83 2.74
CA ALA A 79 -5.31 6.59 3.98
C ALA A 79 -3.83 6.23 3.71
N THR A 80 -3.56 5.44 2.67
CA THR A 80 -2.19 5.10 2.26
C THR A 80 -1.42 6.33 1.77
N LEU A 81 -2.04 7.17 0.95
CA LEU A 81 -1.43 8.43 0.49
C LEU A 81 -1.17 9.37 1.68
N ALA A 82 -2.15 9.54 2.57
CA ALA A 82 -1.98 10.36 3.77
C ALA A 82 -0.85 9.84 4.67
N PHE A 83 -0.75 8.52 4.84
CA PHE A 83 0.34 7.88 5.57
C PHE A 83 1.70 8.10 4.88
N GLU A 84 1.78 7.91 3.56
CA GLU A 84 3.00 8.08 2.79
C GLU A 84 3.52 9.52 2.85
N PHE A 85 2.67 10.50 2.54
CA PHE A 85 3.04 11.92 2.61
C PHE A 85 3.31 12.35 4.05
N GLY A 86 2.51 11.89 5.03
CA GLY A 86 2.74 12.17 6.44
C GLY A 86 4.10 11.67 6.93
N MET A 87 4.46 10.43 6.59
CA MET A 87 5.79 9.86 6.87
C MET A 87 6.90 10.61 6.13
N GLY A 88 6.66 11.02 4.88
CA GLY A 88 7.60 11.83 4.10
C GLY A 88 7.90 13.18 4.76
N LEU A 89 6.87 13.87 5.24
CA LEU A 89 7.01 15.13 5.99
C LEU A 89 7.75 14.94 7.31
N VAL A 90 7.43 13.88 8.08
CA VAL A 90 8.14 13.53 9.32
C VAL A 90 9.61 13.21 9.06
N ALA A 91 9.90 12.59 7.90
CA ALA A 91 11.27 12.33 7.44
C ALA A 91 11.97 13.55 6.83
N GLY A 92 11.35 14.73 6.84
CA GLY A 92 11.93 15.98 6.33
C GLY A 92 11.96 16.09 4.79
N ARG A 93 11.21 15.26 4.06
CA ARG A 93 11.15 15.31 2.60
C ARG A 93 10.31 16.48 2.12
N SER A 94 10.78 17.12 1.05
CA SER A 94 10.08 18.21 0.40
C SER A 94 8.95 17.71 -0.51
N TRP A 95 7.95 18.56 -0.79
CA TRP A 95 6.86 18.23 -1.72
C TRP A 95 7.34 17.81 -3.12
N PRO A 96 8.33 18.47 -3.75
CA PRO A 96 8.85 18.04 -5.04
C PRO A 96 9.43 16.62 -5.02
N GLU A 97 10.15 16.25 -3.95
CA GLU A 97 10.71 14.90 -3.79
C GLU A 97 9.61 13.85 -3.64
N MET A 98 8.58 14.13 -2.83
CA MET A 98 7.45 13.22 -2.64
C MET A 98 6.58 13.08 -3.90
N LEU A 99 6.52 14.12 -4.73
CA LEU A 99 5.73 14.12 -5.98
C LEU A 99 6.52 13.59 -7.19
N ALA A 100 7.84 13.44 -7.09
CA ALA A 100 8.68 12.97 -8.19
C ALA A 100 8.21 11.64 -8.81
N PRO A 101 7.80 10.61 -8.03
CA PRO A 101 7.32 9.35 -8.59
C PRO A 101 6.02 9.46 -9.42
N TYR A 102 5.28 10.57 -9.28
CA TYR A 102 4.02 10.82 -9.97
C TYR A 102 4.20 11.65 -11.26
N ARG A 103 5.41 12.19 -11.46
CA ARG A 103 5.81 12.87 -12.68
C ARG A 103 6.40 11.79 -13.59
N PHE A 104 5.55 11.17 -14.39
CA PHE A 104 5.97 10.23 -15.46
C PHE A 104 6.66 11.00 -16.60
N VAL A 105 7.67 11.80 -16.25
CA VAL A 105 8.47 12.62 -17.16
C VAL A 105 9.80 11.89 -17.31
N ASP A 106 9.77 10.84 -18.11
CA ASP A 106 10.91 10.20 -18.76
C ASP A 106 10.74 10.38 -20.28
#